data_AF-A0A1S1R7L0-F1
#
_entry.id   AF-A0A1S1R7L0-F1
#
_cell.length_a   1.000
_cell.length_b   1.000
_cell.length_c   1.000
_cell.angle_alpha   90.00
_cell.angle_beta   90.00
_cell.angle_gamma   90.00
#
_symmetry.space_group_name_H-M   'P 1'
#
loop_
_entity.id
_entity.type
_entity.pdbx_description
1 polymer ?
#
loop_
_entity_poly.entity_id
_entity_poly.type
_entity_poly.pdbx_seq_one_letter_code
_entity_poly.pdbx_strand_id
1 'polypeptide(L)'
;MSDDEGGWLPCLGLALSHGPLVAFAVCLAVSPVVHALIARILERRWLSPRGEFVALLYGDPLLAVAAGFGVVLCPDGPSASVRAVVRGAPAWAMVAAWLAFGLWQWWAEVHSRLYVPAQAVAPTKIWHQLVVYPVLGYLVVAATVAGLASPGLSVARVLARITIVACVAAWTVANVYDRRHTKLGHPPYDWRRLRPTPPPWPRSSRSLRVGVHPAD
;
A
#
# COMPACT_ATOMS: atom_id res chain seq x y z
N MET A 1 -32.84 -8.63 10.96
CA MET A 1 -31.55 -8.12 10.46
C MET A 1 -30.55 -9.24 10.64
N SER A 2 -30.28 -9.99 9.59
CA SER A 2 -29.29 -11.07 9.60
C SER A 2 -27.90 -10.45 9.53
N ASP A 3 -27.22 -10.36 10.67
CA ASP A 3 -25.81 -9.98 10.81
C ASP A 3 -24.88 -11.11 10.36
N ASP A 4 -25.12 -11.65 9.16
CA ASP A 4 -24.36 -12.76 8.61
C ASP A 4 -24.06 -12.47 7.15
N GLU A 5 -22.85 -11.98 6.88
CA GLU A 5 -22.06 -12.35 5.69
C GLU A 5 -20.67 -11.71 5.76
N GLY A 6 -19.63 -12.55 5.88
CA GLY A 6 -18.22 -12.21 5.66
C GLY A 6 -17.48 -11.66 6.89
N GLY A 7 -16.75 -12.53 7.59
CA GLY A 7 -15.92 -12.36 8.80
C GLY A 7 -14.91 -11.20 8.88
N TRP A 8 -15.14 -10.07 8.22
CA TRP A 8 -14.27 -8.90 8.06
C TRP A 8 -14.93 -7.62 8.58
N LEU A 9 -14.20 -6.50 8.57
CA LEU A 9 -14.71 -5.18 8.94
C LEU A 9 -15.75 -4.69 7.91
N PRO A 10 -16.92 -4.18 8.33
CA PRO A 10 -17.92 -3.67 7.40
C PRO A 10 -17.38 -2.56 6.49
N CYS A 11 -17.83 -2.52 5.23
CA CYS A 11 -17.39 -1.63 4.15
C CYS A 11 -15.92 -1.80 3.72
N LEU A 12 -14.96 -1.72 4.65
CA LEU A 12 -13.53 -1.81 4.37
C LEU A 12 -13.12 -3.22 3.94
N GLY A 13 -13.65 -4.25 4.61
CA GLY A 13 -13.41 -5.66 4.33
C GLY A 13 -14.40 -6.27 3.34
N LEU A 14 -15.30 -5.47 2.76
CA LEU A 14 -16.32 -5.95 1.83
C LEU A 14 -15.67 -6.68 0.63
N ALA A 15 -14.57 -6.14 0.11
CA ALA A 15 -13.80 -6.76 -0.96
C ALA A 15 -13.33 -8.19 -0.63
N LEU A 16 -13.00 -8.47 0.64
CA LEU A 16 -12.56 -9.79 1.11
C LEU A 16 -13.71 -10.79 1.20
N SER A 17 -14.96 -10.30 1.22
CA SER A 17 -16.17 -11.14 1.28
C SER A 17 -16.66 -11.56 -0.10
N HIS A 18 -16.30 -10.84 -1.16
CA HIS A 18 -16.71 -11.12 -2.55
C HIS A 18 -15.75 -12.04 -3.31
N GLY A 19 -14.84 -12.71 -2.60
CA GLY A 19 -13.94 -13.69 -3.16
C GLY A 19 -12.58 -13.14 -3.61
N PRO A 20 -11.68 -14.04 -4.05
CA PRO A 20 -10.26 -13.74 -4.19
C PRO A 20 -9.94 -12.76 -5.32
N LEU A 21 -10.69 -12.81 -6.42
CA LEU A 21 -10.49 -11.89 -7.55
C LEU A 21 -10.88 -10.46 -7.19
N VAL A 22 -11.95 -10.27 -6.41
CA VAL A 22 -12.38 -8.94 -5.96
C VAL A 22 -11.39 -8.38 -4.95
N ALA A 23 -10.92 -9.20 -3.99
CA ALA A 23 -9.88 -8.81 -3.05
C ALA A 23 -8.59 -8.36 -3.76
N PHE A 24 -8.13 -9.15 -4.73
CA PHE A 24 -6.98 -8.81 -5.58
C PHE A 24 -7.20 -7.50 -6.34
N ALA A 25 -8.33 -7.36 -7.04
CA ALA A 25 -8.63 -6.18 -7.85
C ALA A 25 -8.74 -4.91 -7.01
N VAL A 26 -9.38 -4.97 -5.84
CA VAL A 26 -9.48 -3.82 -4.92
C VAL A 26 -8.12 -3.45 -4.36
N CYS A 27 -7.28 -4.43 -3.99
CA CYS A 27 -5.92 -4.13 -3.55
C CYS A 27 -5.13 -3.41 -4.64
N LEU A 28 -5.16 -3.92 -5.90
CA LEU A 28 -4.54 -3.24 -7.04
C LEU A 28 -5.12 -1.85 -7.31
N ALA A 29 -6.43 -1.70 -7.16
CA ALA A 29 -7.11 -0.42 -7.34
C ALA A 29 -6.57 0.61 -6.34
N VAL A 30 -6.52 0.26 -5.05
CA VAL A 30 -5.99 1.13 -3.99
C VAL A 30 -4.50 1.45 -4.24
N SER A 31 -3.69 0.44 -4.56
CA SER A 31 -2.31 0.61 -5.02
C SER A 31 -1.86 -0.57 -5.91
N PRO A 32 -1.27 -0.33 -7.10
CA PRO A 32 -0.75 0.95 -7.56
C PRO A 32 -1.67 1.74 -8.51
N VAL A 33 -2.87 1.25 -8.86
CA VAL A 33 -3.66 1.83 -9.98
C VAL A 33 -4.14 3.26 -9.69
N VAL A 34 -4.85 3.51 -8.60
CA VAL A 34 -5.30 4.87 -8.26
C VAL A 34 -4.11 5.79 -8.03
N HIS A 35 -3.01 5.27 -7.46
CA HIS A 35 -1.78 6.03 -7.34
C HIS A 35 -1.26 6.50 -8.71
N ALA A 36 -1.22 5.60 -9.70
CA ALA A 36 -0.81 5.93 -11.07
C ALA A 36 -1.76 6.94 -11.74
N LEU A 37 -3.08 6.80 -11.51
CA LEU A 37 -4.07 7.75 -12.02
C LEU A 37 -3.88 9.14 -11.40
N ILE A 38 -3.65 9.23 -10.09
CA ILE A 38 -3.35 10.48 -9.39
C ILE A 38 -2.07 11.11 -9.95
N ALA A 39 -1.00 10.32 -10.13
CA ALA A 39 0.25 10.79 -10.72
C ALA A 39 0.04 11.34 -12.14
N ARG A 40 -0.79 10.65 -12.95
CA ARG A 40 -1.04 11.02 -14.34
C ARG A 40 -1.93 12.25 -14.49
N ILE A 41 -2.98 12.35 -13.68
CA ILE A 41 -4.03 13.38 -13.78
C ILE A 41 -3.60 14.65 -13.04
N LEU A 42 -3.20 14.53 -11.78
CA LEU A 42 -2.88 15.68 -10.93
C LEU A 42 -1.42 16.09 -11.11
N GLU A 43 -0.49 15.14 -11.03
CA GLU A 43 0.95 15.42 -11.08
C GLU A 43 1.53 15.43 -12.51
N ARG A 44 0.70 15.16 -13.52
CA ARG A 44 1.04 15.20 -14.96
C ARG A 44 2.32 14.42 -15.32
N ARG A 45 2.58 13.32 -14.62
CA ARG A 45 3.76 12.48 -14.84
C ARG A 45 3.39 11.02 -15.07
N TRP A 46 4.30 10.30 -15.72
CA TRP A 46 4.25 8.85 -15.78
C TRP A 46 5.08 8.26 -14.65
N LEU A 47 4.58 7.18 -14.06
CA LEU A 47 5.37 6.36 -13.15
C LEU A 47 6.49 5.70 -13.96
N SER A 48 7.73 5.76 -13.46
CA SER A 48 8.87 5.11 -14.11
C SER A 48 9.74 4.38 -13.09
N PRO A 49 10.36 3.25 -13.45
CA PRO A 49 11.27 2.51 -12.54
C PRO A 49 12.44 3.33 -12.02
N ARG A 50 12.83 4.39 -12.74
CA ARG A 50 13.91 5.29 -12.32
C ARG A 50 13.45 6.27 -11.25
N GLY A 51 12.22 6.76 -11.34
CA GLY A 51 11.66 7.80 -10.46
C GLY A 51 10.85 7.29 -9.27
N GLU A 52 10.29 6.08 -9.36
CA GLU A 52 9.46 5.48 -8.31
C GLU A 52 10.21 4.48 -7.45
N PHE A 53 9.61 4.21 -6.29
CA PHE A 53 9.99 3.14 -5.37
C PHE A 53 9.66 1.77 -5.94
N VAL A 54 10.57 0.82 -5.76
CA VAL A 54 10.40 -0.58 -6.17
C VAL A 54 9.21 -1.21 -5.43
N ALA A 55 9.03 -0.86 -4.16
CA ALA A 55 7.90 -1.30 -3.35
C ALA A 55 6.55 -0.88 -3.96
N LEU A 56 6.45 0.34 -4.49
CA LEU A 56 5.22 0.80 -5.15
C LEU A 56 4.97 0.07 -6.47
N LEU A 57 5.99 -0.02 -7.34
CA LEU A 57 5.81 -0.56 -8.69
C LEU A 57 5.62 -2.06 -8.73
N TYR A 58 6.33 -2.78 -7.86
CA TYR A 58 6.37 -4.25 -7.89
C TYR A 58 5.86 -4.86 -6.58
N GLY A 59 6.15 -4.23 -5.44
CA GLY A 59 5.73 -4.73 -4.14
C GLY A 59 4.22 -4.68 -3.93
N ASP A 60 3.56 -3.56 -4.21
CA ASP A 60 2.11 -3.40 -3.98
C ASP A 60 1.28 -4.38 -4.84
N PRO A 61 1.61 -4.63 -6.12
CA PRO A 61 1.00 -5.74 -6.88
C PRO A 61 1.20 -7.11 -6.22
N LEU A 62 2.38 -7.38 -5.65
CA LEU A 62 2.62 -8.64 -4.94
C LEU A 62 1.77 -8.74 -3.66
N LEU A 63 1.55 -7.63 -2.95
CA LEU A 63 0.62 -7.61 -1.81
C LEU A 63 -0.82 -7.89 -2.24
N ALA A 64 -1.25 -7.37 -3.39
CA ALA A 64 -2.57 -7.70 -3.95
C ALA A 64 -2.70 -9.21 -4.25
N VAL A 65 -1.65 -9.83 -4.82
CA VAL A 65 -1.59 -11.29 -5.04
C VAL A 65 -1.70 -12.02 -3.70
N ALA A 66 -0.94 -11.60 -2.69
CA ALA A 66 -0.96 -12.19 -1.35
C ALA A 66 -2.36 -12.11 -0.71
N ALA A 67 -3.05 -10.97 -0.84
CA ALA A 67 -4.42 -10.82 -0.35
C ALA A 67 -5.40 -11.76 -1.07
N GLY A 68 -5.30 -11.86 -2.40
CA GLY A 68 -6.11 -12.80 -3.19
C GLY A 68 -5.93 -14.25 -2.73
N PHE A 69 -4.69 -14.72 -2.59
CA PHE A 69 -4.41 -16.06 -2.06
C PHE A 69 -4.86 -16.24 -0.60
N GLY A 70 -4.79 -15.18 0.21
CA GLY A 70 -5.33 -15.16 1.55
C GLY A 70 -6.81 -15.52 1.59
N VAL A 71 -7.59 -14.93 0.67
CA VAL A 71 -9.03 -15.21 0.51
C VAL A 71 -9.28 -16.58 -0.11
N VAL A 72 -8.46 -17.04 -1.08
CA VAL A 72 -8.55 -18.42 -1.64
C VAL A 72 -8.51 -19.48 -0.54
N LEU A 73 -7.66 -19.28 0.47
CA LEU A 73 -7.48 -20.23 1.58
C LEU A 73 -8.62 -20.23 2.60
N CYS A 74 -9.50 -19.24 2.53
CA CYS A 74 -10.60 -18.99 3.45
C CYS A 74 -11.95 -18.82 2.69
N PRO A 75 -12.44 -19.85 1.97
CA PRO A 75 -13.66 -19.75 1.18
C PRO A 75 -14.89 -19.41 2.03
N ASP A 76 -14.95 -19.94 3.27
CA ASP A 76 -16.03 -19.66 4.24
C ASP A 76 -15.67 -18.50 5.19
N GLY A 77 -14.63 -17.74 4.85
CA GLY A 77 -14.08 -16.68 5.67
C GLY A 77 -13.07 -17.14 6.74
N PRO A 78 -12.61 -16.21 7.59
CA PRO A 78 -11.60 -16.48 8.60
C PRO A 78 -12.13 -17.37 9.74
N SER A 79 -11.24 -18.15 10.35
CA SER A 79 -11.53 -18.96 11.53
C SER A 79 -11.95 -18.08 12.72
N ALA A 80 -12.61 -18.66 13.72
CA ALA A 80 -13.10 -17.90 14.89
C ALA A 80 -11.99 -17.13 15.62
N SER A 81 -10.81 -17.74 15.79
CA SER A 81 -9.66 -17.10 16.42
C SER A 81 -9.11 -15.92 15.59
N VAL A 82 -9.06 -16.06 14.27
CA VAL A 82 -8.64 -14.96 13.38
C VAL A 82 -9.70 -13.86 13.32
N ARG A 83 -10.99 -14.21 13.27
CA ARG A 83 -12.10 -13.25 13.27
C ARG A 83 -12.03 -12.27 14.43
N ALA A 84 -11.61 -12.73 15.61
CA ALA A 84 -11.42 -11.88 16.78
C ALA A 84 -10.39 -10.75 16.55
N VAL A 85 -9.44 -10.94 15.63
CA VAL A 85 -8.37 -9.96 15.33
C VAL A 85 -8.69 -9.12 14.10
N VAL A 86 -9.41 -9.68 13.12
CA VAL A 86 -9.68 -9.02 11.82
C VAL A 86 -11.08 -8.40 11.72
N ARG A 87 -11.87 -8.40 12.80
CA ARG A 87 -13.14 -7.66 12.93
C ARG A 87 -13.16 -6.73 14.15
N GLY A 88 -14.24 -5.93 14.24
CA GLY A 88 -14.57 -5.16 15.44
C GLY A 88 -13.50 -4.16 15.85
N ALA A 89 -13.33 -3.97 17.15
CA ALA A 89 -12.36 -3.04 17.71
C ALA A 89 -10.90 -3.36 17.30
N PRO A 90 -10.43 -4.63 17.30
CA PRO A 90 -9.06 -4.96 16.85
C PRO A 90 -8.79 -4.58 15.40
N ALA A 91 -9.75 -4.77 14.50
CA ALA A 91 -9.60 -4.35 13.10
C ALA A 91 -9.51 -2.83 12.96
N TRP A 92 -10.35 -2.08 13.69
CA TRP A 92 -10.23 -0.62 13.72
C TRP A 92 -8.92 -0.15 14.33
N ALA A 93 -8.42 -0.83 15.37
CA ALA A 93 -7.10 -0.55 15.93
C ALA A 93 -5.99 -0.80 14.91
N MET A 94 -6.08 -1.85 14.10
CA MET A 94 -5.14 -2.10 13.00
C MET A 94 -5.20 -1.01 11.92
N VAL A 95 -6.40 -0.57 11.50
CA VAL A 95 -6.56 0.56 10.57
C VAL A 95 -5.93 1.83 11.14
N ALA A 96 -6.22 2.12 12.41
CA ALA A 96 -5.67 3.28 13.12
C ALA A 96 -4.14 3.18 13.26
N ALA A 97 -3.60 2.00 13.53
CA ALA A 97 -2.16 1.77 13.62
C ALA A 97 -1.45 2.03 12.29
N TRP A 98 -2.02 1.57 11.17
CA TRP A 98 -1.48 1.85 9.85
C TRP A 98 -1.57 3.34 9.48
N LEU A 99 -2.68 4.01 9.82
CA LEU A 99 -2.80 5.46 9.64
C LEU A 99 -1.75 6.20 10.48
N ALA A 100 -1.62 5.84 11.76
CA ALA A 100 -0.63 6.43 12.67
C ALA A 100 0.80 6.22 12.16
N PHE A 101 1.10 5.02 11.64
CA PHE A 101 2.38 4.73 10.99
C PHE A 101 2.62 5.65 9.79
N GLY A 102 1.60 5.85 8.94
CA GLY A 102 1.68 6.77 7.81
C GLY A 102 1.97 8.20 8.22
N LEU A 103 1.21 8.73 9.19
CA LEU A 103 1.41 10.07 9.72
C LEU A 103 2.79 10.24 10.37
N TRP A 104 3.24 9.24 11.14
CA TRP A 104 4.57 9.23 11.75
C TRP A 104 5.67 9.23 10.68
N GLN A 105 5.56 8.37 9.67
CA GLN A 105 6.52 8.31 8.56
C GLN A 105 6.55 9.64 7.81
N TRP A 106 5.39 10.21 7.50
CA TRP A 106 5.28 11.51 6.82
C TRP A 106 6.01 12.61 7.62
N TRP A 107 5.75 12.71 8.92
CA TRP A 107 6.45 13.64 9.79
C TRP A 107 7.96 13.40 9.78
N ALA A 108 8.40 12.15 9.94
CA ALA A 108 9.81 11.78 10.00
C ALA A 108 10.56 12.10 8.69
N GLU A 109 9.93 11.92 7.53
CA GLU A 109 10.52 12.21 6.24
C GLU A 109 10.70 13.72 6.00
N VAL A 110 9.76 14.54 6.45
CA VAL A 110 9.88 16.01 6.40
C VAL A 110 10.96 16.48 7.39
N HIS A 111 10.92 15.96 8.61
CA HIS A 111 11.87 16.33 9.67
C HIS A 111 13.31 15.95 9.30
N SER A 112 13.51 14.78 8.69
CA SER A 112 14.82 14.31 8.21
C SER A 112 15.23 14.86 6.84
N ARG A 113 14.53 15.90 6.35
CA ARG A 113 14.76 16.54 5.04
C ARG A 113 14.83 15.56 3.87
N LEU A 114 14.11 14.45 3.95
CA LEU A 114 13.90 13.56 2.80
C LEU A 114 13.04 14.26 1.75
N TYR A 115 11.98 14.93 2.21
CA TYR A 115 11.06 15.71 1.39
C TYR A 115 10.98 17.17 1.88
N VAL A 116 10.77 18.10 0.94
CA VAL A 116 10.29 19.44 1.30
C VAL A 116 8.78 19.42 1.53
N PRO A 117 8.18 20.40 2.25
CA PRO A 117 6.73 20.46 2.47
C PRO A 117 5.92 20.31 1.18
N ALA A 118 6.32 20.97 0.10
CA ALA A 118 5.63 20.89 -1.20
C ALA A 118 5.64 19.48 -1.84
N GLN A 119 6.64 18.64 -1.55
CA GLN A 119 6.63 17.22 -1.93
C GLN A 119 5.80 16.39 -0.94
N ALA A 120 5.87 16.75 0.33
CA ALA A 120 5.17 16.06 1.40
C ALA A 120 3.64 16.15 1.24
N VAL A 121 3.15 17.26 0.68
CA VAL A 121 1.73 17.44 0.34
C VAL A 121 1.42 17.13 -1.12
N ALA A 122 2.28 16.42 -1.86
CA ALA A 122 1.94 16.02 -3.23
C ALA A 122 0.73 15.05 -3.23
N PRO A 123 -0.16 15.11 -4.22
CA PRO A 123 -1.37 14.27 -4.26
C PRO A 123 -1.10 12.77 -4.06
N THR A 124 -0.07 12.22 -4.71
CA THR A 124 0.34 10.82 -4.54
C THR A 124 0.86 10.52 -3.14
N LYS A 125 1.52 11.48 -2.49
CA LYS A 125 1.98 11.33 -1.10
C LYS A 125 0.81 11.30 -0.14
N ILE A 126 -0.15 12.22 -0.29
CA ILE A 126 -1.37 12.25 0.52
C ILE A 126 -2.15 10.94 0.38
N TRP A 127 -2.37 10.48 -0.85
CA TRP A 127 -3.08 9.22 -1.11
C TRP A 127 -2.40 8.03 -0.42
N HIS A 128 -1.08 7.92 -0.57
CA HIS A 128 -0.33 6.83 0.04
C HIS A 128 -0.43 6.84 1.57
N GLN A 129 -0.29 8.03 2.18
CA GLN A 129 -0.28 8.16 3.63
C GLN A 129 -1.66 7.99 4.27
N LEU A 130 -2.70 8.54 3.66
CA LEU A 130 -4.04 8.61 4.26
C LEU A 130 -4.99 7.50 3.78
N VAL A 131 -4.69 6.86 2.65
CA VAL A 131 -5.57 5.82 2.08
C VAL A 131 -4.84 4.49 1.96
N VAL A 132 -3.69 4.45 1.27
CA VAL A 132 -2.99 3.18 1.05
C VAL A 132 -2.64 2.52 2.38
N TYR A 133 -1.98 3.23 3.30
CA TYR A 133 -1.63 2.61 4.59
C TYR A 133 -2.84 2.06 5.37
N PRO A 134 -3.86 2.84 5.75
CA PRO A 134 -4.97 2.29 6.52
C PRO A 134 -5.82 1.26 5.77
N VAL A 135 -6.11 1.49 4.48
CA VAL A 135 -7.02 0.63 3.71
C VAL A 135 -6.31 -0.61 3.20
N LEU A 136 -5.23 -0.45 2.43
CA LEU A 136 -4.47 -1.58 1.89
C LEU A 136 -3.79 -2.35 3.02
N GLY A 137 -3.26 -1.65 4.03
CA GLY A 137 -2.67 -2.28 5.20
C GLY A 137 -3.65 -3.18 5.94
N TYR A 138 -4.90 -2.74 6.15
CA TYR A 138 -5.94 -3.61 6.70
C TYR A 138 -6.24 -4.80 5.79
N LEU A 139 -6.56 -4.55 4.51
CA LEU A 139 -6.98 -5.58 3.56
C LEU A 139 -5.95 -6.70 3.44
N VAL A 140 -4.68 -6.32 3.25
CA VAL A 140 -3.57 -7.25 3.08
C VAL A 140 -3.29 -7.99 4.37
N VAL A 141 -3.17 -7.31 5.51
CA VAL A 141 -2.88 -7.99 6.79
C VAL A 141 -4.01 -8.95 7.17
N ALA A 142 -5.27 -8.50 7.09
CA ALA A 142 -6.41 -9.34 7.42
C ALA A 142 -6.47 -10.61 6.54
N ALA A 143 -6.34 -10.45 5.22
CA ALA A 143 -6.40 -11.57 4.28
C ALA A 143 -5.22 -12.53 4.44
N THR A 144 -3.99 -12.01 4.58
CA THR A 144 -2.78 -12.84 4.70
C THR A 144 -2.74 -13.58 6.04
N VAL A 145 -3.09 -12.93 7.15
CA VAL A 145 -3.18 -13.59 8.46
C VAL A 145 -4.22 -14.71 8.43
N ALA A 146 -5.40 -14.45 7.86
CA ALA A 146 -6.43 -15.47 7.73
C ALA A 146 -5.99 -16.66 6.86
N GLY A 147 -5.40 -16.40 5.69
CA GLY A 147 -4.93 -17.44 4.79
C GLY A 147 -3.83 -18.29 5.40
N LEU A 148 -2.84 -17.66 6.06
CA LEU A 148 -1.75 -18.36 6.73
C LEU A 148 -2.25 -19.22 7.90
N ALA A 149 -3.20 -18.70 8.68
CA ALA A 149 -3.80 -19.41 9.82
C ALA A 149 -4.90 -20.41 9.43
N SER A 150 -5.27 -20.48 8.14
CA SER A 150 -6.29 -21.40 7.67
C SER A 150 -5.87 -22.87 7.94
N PRO A 151 -6.78 -23.79 8.26
CA PRO A 151 -6.44 -25.19 8.54
C PRO A 151 -6.08 -25.97 7.25
N GLY A 152 -5.46 -27.15 7.39
CA GLY A 152 -5.24 -28.09 6.28
C GLY A 152 -3.91 -27.94 5.52
N LEU A 153 -3.39 -29.07 5.01
CA LEU A 153 -2.03 -29.23 4.48
C LEU A 153 -1.97 -29.82 3.07
N SER A 154 -3.04 -29.70 2.27
CA SER A 154 -2.96 -30.12 0.87
C SER A 154 -1.87 -29.33 0.13
N VAL A 155 -1.25 -29.95 -0.88
CA VAL A 155 -0.16 -29.35 -1.65
C VAL A 155 -0.54 -27.95 -2.15
N ALA A 156 -1.74 -27.80 -2.72
CA ALA A 156 -2.24 -26.50 -3.19
C ALA A 156 -2.30 -25.44 -2.08
N ARG A 157 -2.71 -25.82 -0.86
CA ARG A 157 -2.77 -24.88 0.28
C ARG A 157 -1.38 -24.51 0.78
N VAL A 158 -0.45 -25.47 0.79
CA VAL A 158 0.95 -25.20 1.14
C VAL A 158 1.57 -24.22 0.14
N LEU A 159 1.38 -24.47 -1.16
CA LEU A 159 1.87 -23.58 -2.21
C LEU A 159 1.27 -22.17 -2.09
N ALA A 160 -0.03 -22.04 -1.85
CA ALA A 160 -0.67 -20.74 -1.64
C ALA A 160 -0.07 -19.98 -0.44
N ARG A 161 0.21 -20.65 0.68
CA ARG A 161 0.88 -20.03 1.84
C ARG A 161 2.30 -19.60 1.52
N ILE A 162 3.07 -20.44 0.80
CA ILE A 162 4.41 -20.08 0.32
C ILE A 162 4.34 -18.84 -0.57
N THR A 163 3.36 -18.76 -1.48
CA THR A 163 3.15 -17.58 -2.32
C THR A 163 2.86 -16.33 -1.49
N ILE A 164 1.98 -16.40 -0.49
CA ILE A 164 1.72 -15.29 0.44
C ILE A 164 3.02 -14.83 1.10
N VAL A 165 3.77 -15.75 1.70
CA VAL A 165 5.03 -15.44 2.39
C VAL A 165 6.05 -14.84 1.43
N ALA A 166 6.21 -15.41 0.23
CA ALA A 166 7.15 -14.93 -0.78
C ALA A 166 6.80 -13.51 -1.25
N CYS A 167 5.52 -13.23 -1.51
CA CYS A 167 5.04 -11.91 -1.90
C CYS A 167 5.29 -10.86 -0.81
N VAL A 168 4.95 -11.16 0.45
CA VAL A 168 5.17 -10.24 1.59
C VAL A 168 6.66 -10.04 1.85
N ALA A 169 7.47 -11.10 1.74
CA ALA A 169 8.92 -11.02 1.89
C ALA A 169 9.55 -10.17 0.78
N ALA A 170 9.15 -10.36 -0.47
CA ALA A 170 9.62 -9.56 -1.60
C ALA A 170 9.24 -8.08 -1.45
N TRP A 171 8.02 -7.77 -1.02
CA TRP A 171 7.61 -6.40 -0.69
C TRP A 171 8.45 -5.80 0.44
N THR A 172 8.76 -6.59 1.47
CA THR A 172 9.61 -6.15 2.59
C THR A 172 11.03 -5.84 2.11
N VAL A 173 11.60 -6.72 1.28
CA VAL A 173 12.92 -6.52 0.66
C VAL A 173 12.93 -5.28 -0.22
N ALA A 174 11.89 -5.05 -1.02
CA ALA A 174 11.76 -3.85 -1.84
C ALA A 174 11.74 -2.57 -0.98
N ASN A 175 11.02 -2.57 0.13
CA ASN A 175 11.02 -1.45 1.08
C ASN A 175 12.40 -1.20 1.70
N VAL A 176 13.11 -2.25 2.09
CA VAL A 176 14.48 -2.14 2.63
C VAL A 176 15.44 -1.59 1.56
N TYR A 177 15.29 -2.06 0.32
CA TYR A 177 16.05 -1.56 -0.83
C TYR A 177 15.78 -0.07 -1.05
N ASP A 178 14.52 0.36 -1.09
CA ASP A 178 14.11 1.73 -1.34
C ASP A 178 14.59 2.70 -0.25
N ARG A 179 14.68 2.25 1.01
CA ARG A 179 15.28 3.05 2.10
C ARG A 179 16.76 3.35 1.88
N ARG A 180 17.48 2.48 1.17
CA ARG A 180 18.90 2.65 0.83
C ARG A 180 19.10 3.37 -0.49
N HIS A 181 18.12 3.34 -1.38
CA HIS A 181 18.17 3.93 -2.73
C HIS A 181 17.13 5.03 -2.86
N THR A 182 17.42 6.19 -2.28
CA THR A 182 16.50 7.33 -2.30
C THR A 182 16.09 7.67 -3.73
N LYS A 183 14.78 7.79 -3.96
CA LYS A 183 14.18 8.22 -5.22
C LYS A 183 13.55 9.59 -5.07
N LEU A 184 13.19 10.19 -6.20
CA LEU A 184 12.36 11.40 -6.19
C LEU A 184 11.01 11.09 -5.53
N GLY A 185 10.33 10.02 -5.98
CA GLY A 185 9.04 9.54 -5.48
C GLY A 185 7.88 10.49 -5.78
N HIS A 186 7.98 11.74 -5.32
CA HIS A 186 6.94 12.75 -5.47
C HIS A 186 7.58 14.08 -5.90
N PRO A 187 7.17 14.66 -7.05
CA PRO A 187 7.57 16.01 -7.41
C PRO A 187 6.88 17.02 -6.47
N PRO A 188 7.48 18.20 -6.23
CA PRO A 188 6.79 19.27 -5.52
C PRO A 188 5.49 19.67 -6.23
N TYR A 189 4.42 19.88 -5.49
CA TYR A 189 3.11 20.23 -6.03
C TYR A 189 2.65 21.63 -5.59
N ASP A 190 2.20 22.44 -6.56
CA ASP A 190 1.62 23.76 -6.30
C ASP A 190 0.09 23.66 -6.24
N TRP A 191 -0.44 23.63 -5.01
CA TRP A 191 -1.88 23.57 -4.74
C TRP A 191 -2.65 24.82 -5.18
N ARG A 192 -1.99 25.99 -5.30
CA ARG A 192 -2.66 27.20 -5.79
C ARG A 192 -2.93 27.12 -7.29
N ARG A 193 -2.08 26.40 -8.01
CA ARG A 193 -2.17 26.25 -9.47
C ARG A 193 -2.61 24.85 -9.91
N LEU A 194 -2.88 23.95 -8.94
CA LEU A 194 -3.27 22.55 -9.15
C LEU A 194 -2.38 21.84 -10.18
N ARG A 195 -1.06 22.00 -10.03
CA ARG A 195 -0.07 21.45 -10.97
C ARG A 195 1.27 21.17 -10.29
N PRO A 196 2.09 20.26 -10.82
CA PRO A 196 3.46 20.08 -10.36
C PRO A 196 4.27 21.37 -10.55
N THR A 197 5.16 21.65 -9.61
CA THR A 197 6.16 22.71 -9.77
C THR A 197 7.17 22.28 -10.84
N PRO A 198 7.41 23.08 -11.89
CA PRO A 198 8.35 22.71 -12.94
C PRO A 198 9.80 22.68 -12.41
N PRO A 199 10.67 21.81 -12.96
CA PRO A 199 12.11 21.88 -12.74
C PRO A 199 12.71 23.18 -13.37
N PRO A 200 13.92 23.59 -12.97
CA PRO A 200 14.80 22.94 -12.00
C PRO A 200 14.31 23.13 -10.56
N TRP A 201 14.39 22.07 -9.75
CA TRP A 201 14.05 22.15 -8.33
C TRP A 201 15.27 22.48 -7.47
N PRO A 202 15.09 23.20 -6.35
CA PRO A 202 16.15 23.40 -5.37
C PRO A 202 16.65 22.06 -4.81
N ARG A 203 17.97 21.91 -4.60
CA ARG A 203 18.61 20.74 -3.98
C ARG A 203 18.42 20.66 -2.45
N SER A 204 17.32 21.21 -1.94
CA SER A 204 17.04 21.46 -0.52
C SER A 204 16.63 20.21 0.27
N SER A 205 16.24 19.12 -0.40
CA SER A 205 15.94 17.81 0.22
C SER A 205 16.76 16.69 -0.43
N ARG A 206 16.87 15.55 0.26
CA ARG A 206 17.57 14.37 -0.28
C ARG A 206 16.93 13.86 -1.57
N SER A 207 15.60 13.79 -1.63
CA SER A 207 14.89 13.32 -2.83
C SER A 207 15.06 14.27 -4.04
N LEU A 208 15.04 15.59 -3.84
CA LEU A 208 15.25 16.55 -4.93
C LEU A 208 16.69 16.51 -5.47
N ARG A 209 17.69 16.22 -4.63
CA ARG A 209 19.07 16.02 -5.11
C ARG A 209 19.20 14.87 -6.10
N VAL A 210 18.38 13.84 -5.96
CA VAL A 210 18.36 12.68 -6.87
C VAL A 210 17.48 12.94 -8.09
N GLY A 211 16.40 13.72 -7.94
CA GLY A 211 15.49 14.05 -9.05
C GLY A 211 16.03 15.07 -10.05
N VAL A 212 17.08 15.81 -9.72
CA VAL A 212 17.81 16.67 -10.65
C VAL A 212 18.89 15.82 -11.34
N HIS A 213 18.53 15.12 -12.42
CA HIS A 213 19.55 14.70 -13.38
C HIS A 213 20.15 15.96 -14.03
N PRO A 214 21.48 16.02 -14.24
CA PRO A 214 22.05 17.04 -15.11
C PRO A 214 21.34 16.91 -16.47
N ALA A 215 20.94 18.04 -17.04
CA ALA A 215 20.41 18.06 -18.40
C ALA A 215 21.46 17.42 -19.31
N ASP A 216 21.10 16.31 -19.95
CA ASP A 216 21.72 15.89 -21.21
C ASP A 216 21.06 16.69 -22.34
#